data_AF-A0A7X6PVK6-F1
#
_entry.id   AF-A0A7X6PVK6-F1
#
_cell.length_a   1.000
_cell.length_b   1.000
_cell.length_c   1.000
_cell.angle_alpha   90.00
_cell.angle_beta   90.00
_cell.angle_gamma   90.00
#
_symmetry.space_group_name_H-M   'P 1'
#
loop_
_entity.id
_entity.type
_entity.pdbx_description
1 polymer ?
#
loop_
_entity_poly.entity_id
_entity_poly.type
_entity_poly.pdbx_seq_one_letter_code
_entity_poly.pdbx_strand_id
1 'polypeptide(L)'
;MLLVMSKNATGKEIDDVIGAIKQQGYIPRPIPGGERVSIGILYNKGPVDGSFFSGMPGVQDTIPVTKPYKLVSREFKPDETVVSVGYVKIGNGHMTIIAGPCAVESEKQAIT
;
A
#
# COMPACT_ATOMS: atom_id res chain seq x y z
N MET A 1 9.35 -0.05 -0.95
CA MET A 1 9.49 -1.50 -0.58
C MET A 1 10.96 -1.78 -0.37
N LEU A 2 11.30 -2.75 0.48
CA LEU A 2 12.69 -3.19 0.70
C LEU A 2 12.79 -4.67 0.33
N LEU A 3 13.66 -4.99 -0.62
CA LEU A 3 14.00 -6.36 -0.98
C LEU A 3 15.26 -6.74 -0.20
N VAL A 4 15.21 -7.87 0.49
CA VAL A 4 16.37 -8.44 1.18
C VAL A 4 16.93 -9.54 0.31
N MET A 5 18.19 -9.41 -0.11
CA MET A 5 18.87 -10.46 -0.87
C MET A 5 19.38 -11.55 0.08
N SER A 6 19.44 -12.78 -0.42
CA SER A 6 20.09 -13.91 0.23
C SER A 6 21.57 -13.61 0.50
N LYS A 7 22.14 -14.17 1.58
CA LYS A 7 23.58 -13.99 1.93
C LYS A 7 24.52 -14.39 0.79
N ASN A 8 24.10 -15.39 0.00
CA ASN A 8 24.89 -15.96 -1.09
C ASN A 8 24.45 -15.45 -2.47
N ALA A 9 23.63 -14.39 -2.52
CA ALA A 9 23.17 -13.84 -3.78
C ALA A 9 24.37 -13.36 -4.62
N THR A 10 24.43 -13.83 -5.85
CA THR A 10 25.49 -13.47 -6.79
C THR A 10 25.31 -12.03 -7.30
N GLY A 11 26.39 -11.42 -7.78
CA GLY A 11 26.30 -10.09 -8.41
C GLY A 11 25.30 -10.08 -9.57
N LYS A 12 25.22 -11.17 -10.34
CA LYS A 12 24.25 -11.34 -11.42
C LYS A 12 22.81 -11.33 -10.92
N GLU A 13 22.49 -12.07 -9.85
CA GLU A 13 21.14 -12.08 -9.28
C GLU A 13 20.74 -10.69 -8.74
N ILE A 14 21.69 -9.96 -8.15
CA ILE A 14 21.48 -8.57 -7.71
C ILE A 14 21.17 -7.67 -8.92
N ASP A 15 21.96 -7.77 -9.99
CA ASP A 15 21.77 -6.99 -11.21
C ASP A 15 20.44 -7.33 -11.92
N ASP A 16 20.05 -8.60 -11.94
CA ASP A 16 18.79 -9.07 -12.50
C ASP A 16 17.59 -8.48 -11.73
N VAL A 17 17.64 -8.47 -10.40
CA VAL A 17 16.62 -7.82 -9.54
C VAL A 17 16.58 -6.31 -9.78
N ILE A 18 17.73 -5.64 -9.87
CA ILE A 18 17.81 -4.21 -10.20
C ILE A 18 17.17 -3.93 -11.56
N GLY A 19 17.45 -4.78 -12.56
CA GLY A 19 16.86 -4.70 -13.90
C GLY A 19 15.34 -4.84 -13.86
N ALA A 20 14.83 -5.83 -13.14
CA ALA A 20 13.41 -6.07 -12.99
C ALA A 20 12.68 -4.89 -12.32
N ILE A 21 13.28 -4.27 -11.29
CA ILE A 21 12.72 -3.07 -10.64
C ILE A 21 12.61 -1.90 -11.64
N LYS A 22 13.63 -1.69 -12.48
CA LYS A 22 13.61 -0.65 -13.52
C LYS A 22 12.57 -0.92 -14.60
N GLN A 23 12.39 -2.18 -15.01
CA GLN A 23 11.37 -2.57 -16.00
C GLN A 23 9.95 -2.29 -15.50
N GLN A 24 9.72 -2.39 -14.19
CA GLN A 24 8.47 -2.00 -13.53
C GLN A 24 8.30 -0.48 -13.37
N GLY A 25 9.26 0.33 -13.86
CA GLY A 25 9.22 1.79 -13.80
C GLY A 25 9.61 2.39 -12.45
N TYR A 26 10.19 1.59 -11.55
CA TYR A 26 10.67 2.07 -10.25
C TYR A 26 12.17 2.37 -10.25
N ILE A 27 12.63 3.09 -9.22
CA ILE A 27 14.05 3.40 -9.03
C ILE A 27 14.62 2.48 -7.96
N PRO A 28 15.50 1.52 -8.31
CA PRO A 28 16.20 0.69 -7.33
C PRO A 28 17.34 1.46 -6.66
N ARG A 29 17.52 1.25 -5.36
CA ARG A 29 18.65 1.74 -4.58
C ARG A 29 19.30 0.57 -3.83
N PRO A 30 20.43 0.05 -4.31
CA PRO A 30 21.21 -0.94 -3.57
C PRO A 30 21.76 -0.33 -2.27
N ILE A 31 21.70 -1.12 -1.20
CA ILE A 31 22.18 -0.81 0.13
C ILE A 31 23.08 -1.99 0.53
N PRO A 32 24.39 -1.92 0.24
CA PRO A 32 25.33 -2.96 0.65
C PRO A 32 25.42 -2.96 2.18
N GLY A 33 25.04 -4.07 2.81
CA GLY A 33 25.25 -4.32 4.22
C GLY A 33 26.47 -5.22 4.46
N GLY A 34 26.83 -5.45 5.72
CA GLY A 34 27.96 -6.30 6.08
C GLY A 34 27.78 -7.77 5.66
N GLU A 35 26.60 -8.35 5.90
CA GLU A 35 26.31 -9.76 5.58
C GLU A 35 25.42 -9.97 4.36
N ARG A 36 24.66 -8.96 3.95
CA ARG A 36 23.61 -9.05 2.91
C ARG A 36 23.49 -7.73 2.16
N VAL A 37 23.06 -7.80 0.91
CA VAL A 37 22.63 -6.63 0.16
C VAL A 37 21.12 -6.47 0.31
N SER A 38 20.65 -5.25 0.54
CA SER A 38 19.23 -4.92 0.43
C SER A 38 19.01 -3.96 -0.73
N ILE A 39 17.84 -3.99 -1.37
CA ILE A 39 17.50 -3.10 -2.47
C ILE A 39 16.21 -2.37 -2.13
N GLY A 40 16.32 -1.05 -1.95
CA GLY A 40 15.15 -0.19 -1.78
C GLY A 40 14.49 0.10 -3.12
N ILE A 41 13.17 -0.09 -3.20
CA ILE A 41 12.34 0.40 -4.30
C ILE A 41 11.83 1.79 -3.90
N LEU A 42 12.27 2.81 -4.64
CA LEU A 42 11.98 4.22 -4.38
C LEU A 42 10.89 4.76 -5.32
N TYR A 43 10.23 5.83 -4.86
CA TYR A 43 9.23 6.61 -5.61
C TYR A 43 7.98 5.84 -6.07
N ASN A 44 7.65 4.73 -5.41
CA ASN A 44 6.38 4.05 -5.63
C ASN A 44 5.21 4.94 -5.18
N LYS A 45 4.21 5.12 -6.06
CA LYS A 45 3.02 5.95 -5.78
C LYS A 45 2.06 5.31 -4.77
N GLY A 46 2.11 3.98 -4.63
CA GLY A 46 1.30 3.18 -3.71
C GLY A 46 2.06 1.95 -3.25
N PRO A 47 1.42 1.00 -2.53
CA PRO A 47 2.05 -0.27 -2.20
C PRO A 47 2.57 -0.95 -3.48
N VAL A 48 3.78 -1.50 -3.38
CA VAL A 48 4.35 -2.36 -4.42
C VAL A 48 3.97 -3.79 -4.06
N ASP A 49 3.51 -4.56 -5.04
CA ASP A 49 3.31 -5.99 -4.84
C ASP A 49 4.67 -6.71 -4.83
N GLY A 50 4.99 -7.35 -3.71
CA GLY A 50 6.25 -8.04 -3.51
C GLY A 50 6.29 -9.43 -4.14
N SER A 51 5.13 -10.00 -4.50
CA SER A 51 5.02 -11.37 -5.00
C SER A 51 5.90 -11.61 -6.23
N PHE A 52 5.91 -10.66 -7.16
CA PHE A 52 6.76 -10.69 -8.36
C PHE A 52 8.25 -10.82 -8.03
N PHE A 53 8.74 -10.07 -7.03
CA PHE A 53 10.15 -10.09 -6.65
C PHE A 53 10.49 -11.29 -5.75
N SER A 54 9.55 -11.77 -4.95
CA SER A 54 9.76 -12.89 -4.03
C SER A 54 10.12 -14.20 -4.73
N GLY A 55 9.71 -14.37 -6.00
CA GLY A 55 10.07 -15.53 -6.82
C GLY A 55 11.40 -15.42 -7.56
N MET A 56 12.09 -14.28 -7.48
CA MET A 56 13.35 -14.07 -8.20
C MET A 56 14.52 -14.76 -7.49
N PRO A 57 15.45 -15.40 -8.23
CA PRO A 57 16.69 -15.92 -7.67
C PRO A 57 17.46 -14.87 -6.87
N GLY A 58 18.02 -15.29 -5.74
CA GLY A 58 18.75 -14.41 -4.83
C GLY A 58 17.89 -13.54 -3.93
N VAL A 59 16.56 -13.45 -4.10
CA VAL A 59 15.67 -12.71 -3.17
C VAL A 59 15.31 -13.61 -1.99
N GLN A 60 15.52 -13.11 -0.77
CA GLN A 60 15.17 -13.81 0.47
C GLN A 60 13.82 -13.35 1.03
N ASP A 61 13.57 -12.04 1.02
CA ASP A 61 12.36 -11.47 1.59
C ASP A 61 11.96 -10.16 0.90
N THR A 62 10.67 -9.85 0.92
CA THR A 62 10.10 -8.63 0.36
C THR A 62 9.31 -7.90 1.44
N ILE A 63 9.88 -6.83 1.97
CA ILE A 63 9.32 -6.10 3.09
C ILE A 63 8.61 -4.84 2.58
N PRO A 64 7.28 -4.72 2.75
CA PRO A 64 6.57 -3.51 2.40
C PRO A 64 6.97 -2.38 3.35
N VAL A 65 7.57 -1.32 2.80
CA VAL A 65 7.94 -0.10 3.55
C VAL A 65 6.76 0.88 3.62
N THR A 66 5.94 0.91 2.58
CA THR A 66 4.76 1.77 2.53
C THR A 66 3.55 0.97 2.98
N LYS A 67 2.77 1.51 3.92
CA LYS A 67 1.50 0.91 4.35
C LYS A 67 0.53 0.80 3.15
N PRO A 68 -0.20 -0.32 2.99
CA PRO A 68 -1.08 -0.52 1.85
C PRO A 68 -2.30 0.42 1.85
N TYR A 69 -2.61 1.02 2.99
CA TYR A 69 -3.71 1.96 3.20
C TYR A 69 -3.25 3.43 3.26
N LYS A 70 -2.18 3.79 2.53
CA LYS A 70 -1.56 5.13 2.57
C LYS A 70 -2.57 6.28 2.44
N LEU A 71 -3.45 6.23 1.44
CA LEU A 71 -4.38 7.33 1.12
C LEU A 71 -5.43 7.59 2.21
N VAL A 72 -5.81 6.57 2.99
CA VAL A 72 -6.79 6.68 4.07
C VAL A 72 -6.14 6.85 5.45
N SER A 73 -4.81 6.91 5.50
CA SER A 73 -4.06 7.01 6.76
C SER A 73 -3.95 8.46 7.23
N ARG A 74 -4.02 8.68 8.55
CA ARG A 74 -3.78 9.99 9.18
C ARG A 74 -2.33 10.48 9.01
N GLU A 75 -1.39 9.54 8.83
CA GLU A 75 0.01 9.85 8.53
C GLU A 75 0.14 10.58 7.18
N PHE A 76 -0.68 10.22 6.19
CA PHE A 76 -0.67 10.84 4.86
C PHE A 76 -1.64 12.02 4.72
N LYS A 77 -2.81 11.94 5.35
CA LYS A 77 -3.81 13.02 5.44
C LYS A 77 -4.09 13.32 6.91
N PRO A 78 -3.37 14.27 7.52
CA PRO A 78 -3.54 14.61 8.94
C PRO A 78 -4.93 15.17 9.25
N ASP A 79 -5.47 15.96 8.32
CA ASP A 79 -6.76 16.62 8.48
C ASP A 79 -7.92 15.62 8.48
N GLU A 80 -8.97 15.91 9.26
CA GLU A 80 -10.22 15.14 9.21
C GLU A 80 -10.85 15.21 7.82
N THR A 81 -11.41 14.09 7.36
CA THR A 81 -12.28 14.09 6.17
C THR A 81 -13.71 14.31 6.64
N VAL A 82 -14.37 15.37 6.16
CA VAL A 82 -15.79 15.61 6.39
C VAL A 82 -16.54 15.40 5.09
N VAL A 83 -17.45 14.43 5.07
CA VAL A 83 -18.31 14.16 3.92
C VAL A 83 -19.59 14.96 4.07
N SER A 84 -19.94 15.75 3.05
CA SER A 84 -21.16 16.56 3.04
C SER A 84 -22.21 15.93 2.12
N VAL A 85 -23.42 15.74 2.65
CA VAL A 85 -24.58 15.21 1.91
C VAL A 85 -25.75 16.15 2.14
N GLY A 86 -26.04 17.01 1.15
CA GLY A 86 -26.99 18.11 1.33
C GLY A 86 -26.55 19.03 2.48
N TYR A 87 -27.39 19.15 3.50
CA TYR A 87 -27.10 19.93 4.72
C TYR A 87 -26.43 19.11 5.85
N VAL A 88 -26.24 17.80 5.67
CA VAL A 88 -25.65 16.91 6.69
C VAL A 88 -24.14 16.81 6.51
N LYS A 89 -23.39 16.88 7.61
CA LYS A 89 -21.92 16.68 7.66
C LYS A 89 -21.59 15.43 8.47
N ILE A 90 -20.78 14.54 7.90
CA ILE A 90 -20.33 13.28 8.52
C ILE A 90 -18.82 13.36 8.77
N GLY A 91 -18.39 13.16 10.02
CA GLY A 91 -16.99 13.24 10.43
C GLY A 91 -16.64 14.48 11.24
N ASN A 92 -15.39 14.60 11.70
CA ASN A 92 -14.89 15.74 12.49
C ASN A 92 -15.82 16.19 13.64
N GLY A 93 -16.19 15.27 14.53
CA GLY A 93 -17.02 15.56 15.71
C GLY A 93 -18.53 15.70 15.46
N HIS A 94 -19.00 15.62 14.21
CA HIS A 94 -20.44 15.59 13.91
C HIS A 94 -21.02 14.20 14.19
N MET A 95 -21.95 14.09 15.14
CA MET A 95 -22.71 12.86 15.37
C MET A 95 -23.81 12.73 14.32
N THR A 96 -23.74 11.68 13.49
CA THR A 96 -24.74 11.40 12.46
C THR A 96 -25.40 10.06 12.73
N ILE A 97 -26.73 9.99 12.65
CA ILE A 97 -27.51 8.76 12.75
C ILE A 97 -28.06 8.43 11.36
N ILE A 98 -27.78 7.22 10.88
CA ILE A 98 -28.33 6.66 9.64
C ILE A 98 -29.28 5.54 10.04
N ALA A 99 -30.54 5.63 9.63
CA ALA A 99 -31.59 4.66 9.94
C ALA A 99 -32.38 4.30 8.69
N GLY A 100 -32.92 3.09 8.68
CA GLY A 100 -33.73 2.55 7.61
C GLY A 100 -33.93 1.04 7.80
N PRO A 101 -34.89 0.43 7.10
CA PRO A 101 -35.06 -1.01 7.16
C PRO A 101 -33.86 -1.73 6.50
N CYS A 102 -33.57 -2.95 6.94
CA CYS A 102 -32.50 -3.78 6.34
C CYS A 102 -32.80 -4.10 4.87
N ALA A 103 -34.07 -4.40 4.56
CA ALA A 103 -34.58 -4.58 3.22
C ALA A 103 -35.87 -3.78 3.06
N VAL A 104 -36.07 -3.22 1.87
CA VAL A 104 -37.35 -2.64 1.47
C VAL A 104 -38.26 -3.79 1.01
N GLU A 105 -39.23 -4.14 1.85
CA GLU A 105 -40.18 -5.24 1.62
C GLU A 105 -41.47 -4.74 0.96
N SER A 106 -41.78 -3.45 1.10
CA SER A 106 -42.87 -2.80 0.38
C SER A 106 -42.65 -1.29 0.32
N GLU A 107 -43.27 -0.64 -0.66
CA GLU A 107 -43.30 0.83 -0.75
C GLU A 107 -43.87 1.46 0.53
N LYS A 108 -44.95 0.88 1.07
CA LYS A 108 -45.60 1.36 2.30
C LYS A 108 -44.63 1.34 3.49
N GLN A 109 -43.90 0.24 3.67
CA GLN A 109 -42.89 0.12 4.74
C GLN A 109 -41.74 1.12 4.55
N ALA A 110 -41.31 1.39 3.30
CA ALA A 110 -40.17 2.27 3.03
C ALA A 110 -40.46 3.76 3.25
N ILE A 111 -41.73 4.19 3.08
CA ILE A 111 -42.15 5.60 3.16
C ILE A 111 -42.75 5.95 4.54
N THR A 112 -42.94 4.97 5.43
CA THR A 112 -43.46 5.16 6.79
C THR A 112 -42.32 5.13 7.81
#